data_AF-A0A1V4KD11-F1
#
_entry.id   AF-A0A1V4KD11-F1
#
_cell.length_a   1.000
_cell.length_b   1.000
_cell.length_c   1.000
_cell.angle_alpha   90.00
_cell.angle_beta   90.00
_cell.angle_gamma   90.00
#
_symmetry.space_group_name_H-M   'P 1'
#
loop_
_entity.id
_entity.type
_entity.pdbx_description
1 polymer ?
#
loop_
_entity_poly.entity_id
_entity_poly.type
_entity_poly.pdbx_seq_one_letter_code
_entity_poly.pdbx_strand_id
1 'polypeptide(L)'
;MAGALLRAGVRRFPWLCNVLLYGGLFTAGDAAQQLWRRRRGGQPPDWAQTRRVALLALAFHGNFSYLWLRALERALPGRRLAAVLGKVLCDQVLGAPAAVFGFYTGMSILQKKEDIFADCRKKFWNTYKTGLMYWPFVQLSNFLLVPVHLRTAYSGLCGFVWATFLCFSQQSGDGTAKSALMWLQREKLNADEESSEK
;
A
#
# COMPACT_ATOMS: atom_id res chain seq x y z
N MET A 1 -5.16 -24.54 20.48
CA MET A 1 -3.76 -24.90 20.11
C MET A 1 -3.22 -24.14 18.91
N ALA A 2 -3.93 -24.02 17.78
CA ALA A 2 -3.43 -23.34 16.57
C ALA A 2 -2.96 -21.88 16.79
N GLY A 3 -3.69 -21.10 17.59
CA GLY A 3 -3.30 -19.71 17.91
C GLY A 3 -2.03 -19.58 18.76
N ALA A 4 -1.69 -20.59 19.57
CA ALA A 4 -0.45 -20.58 20.35
C ALA A 4 0.77 -20.92 19.47
N LEU A 5 0.63 -21.88 18.56
CA LEU A 5 1.66 -22.25 17.60
C LEU A 5 1.92 -21.15 16.56
N LEU A 6 0.87 -20.48 16.08
CA LEU A 6 1.01 -19.30 15.22
C LEU A 6 1.74 -18.16 15.93
N ARG A 7 1.40 -17.89 17.21
CA ARG A 7 2.11 -16.88 18.03
C ARG A 7 3.58 -17.25 18.29
N ALA A 8 3.88 -18.53 18.49
CA ALA A 8 5.24 -19.01 18.67
C ALA A 8 6.07 -18.92 17.38
N GLY A 9 5.51 -19.33 16.23
CA GLY A 9 6.17 -19.24 14.92
C GLY A 9 6.49 -17.80 14.50
N VAL A 10 5.54 -16.88 14.67
CA VAL A 10 5.72 -15.45 14.37
C VAL A 10 6.81 -14.82 15.24
N ARG A 11 6.97 -15.28 16.48
CA ARG A 11 8.05 -14.82 17.38
C ARG A 11 9.39 -15.46 17.05
N ARG A 12 9.41 -16.70 16.55
CA ARG A 12 10.63 -17.43 16.22
C ARG A 12 11.26 -16.97 14.91
N PHE A 13 10.44 -16.72 13.88
CA PHE A 13 10.88 -16.27 12.56
C PHE A 13 10.10 -15.01 12.10
N PRO A 14 10.22 -13.88 12.84
CA PRO A 14 9.42 -12.69 12.59
C PRO A 14 9.64 -12.10 11.20
N TRP A 15 10.86 -12.19 10.66
CA TRP A 15 11.15 -11.71 9.31
C TRP A 15 10.36 -12.47 8.25
N LEU A 16 10.50 -13.80 8.22
CA LEU A 16 9.84 -14.65 7.24
C LEU A 16 8.32 -14.51 7.32
N CYS A 17 7.74 -14.56 8.52
CA CYS A 17 6.30 -14.41 8.69
C CYS A 17 5.79 -13.05 8.19
N ASN A 18 6.51 -11.96 8.48
CA ASN A 18 6.10 -10.62 8.03
C ASN A 18 6.23 -10.47 6.51
N VAL A 19 7.32 -10.94 5.92
CA VAL A 19 7.56 -10.81 4.47
C VAL A 19 6.58 -11.67 3.69
N LEU A 20 6.32 -12.91 4.12
CA LEU A 20 5.32 -13.77 3.49
C LEU A 20 3.91 -13.19 3.59
N LEU A 21 3.53 -12.69 4.77
CA LEU A 21 2.21 -12.10 4.96
C LEU A 21 2.06 -10.79 4.17
N TYR A 22 3.08 -9.93 4.18
CA TYR A 22 3.11 -8.72 3.35
C TYR A 22 2.98 -9.06 1.87
N GLY A 23 3.81 -9.98 1.37
CA GLY A 23 3.80 -10.40 -0.02
C GLY A 23 2.47 -11.02 -0.43
N GLY A 24 1.90 -11.87 0.42
CA GLY A 24 0.58 -12.47 0.22
C GLY A 24 -0.52 -11.42 0.13
N LEU A 25 -0.58 -10.48 1.09
CA LEU A 25 -1.58 -9.41 1.10
C LEU A 25 -1.42 -8.45 -0.09
N PHE A 26 -0.18 -8.11 -0.44
CA PHE A 26 0.09 -7.23 -1.58
C PHE A 26 -0.31 -7.87 -2.91
N THR A 27 -0.02 -9.17 -3.08
CA THR A 27 -0.44 -9.97 -4.24
C THR A 27 -1.95 -10.15 -4.29
N ALA A 28 -2.57 -10.44 -3.15
CA ALA A 28 -4.02 -10.55 -3.03
C ALA A 28 -4.71 -9.23 -3.38
N GLY A 29 -4.11 -8.08 -3.02
CA GLY A 29 -4.60 -6.76 -3.37
C GLY A 29 -4.60 -6.54 -4.88
N ASP A 30 -3.53 -6.93 -5.58
CA ASP A 30 -3.48 -6.88 -7.04
C ASP A 30 -4.55 -7.79 -7.68
N ALA A 31 -4.66 -9.05 -7.23
CA ALA A 31 -5.65 -9.98 -7.73
C ALA A 31 -7.10 -9.48 -7.51
N ALA A 32 -7.39 -8.97 -6.31
CA ALA A 32 -8.69 -8.39 -5.96
C ALA A 32 -9.01 -7.18 -6.84
N GLN A 33 -8.04 -6.30 -7.04
CA GLN A 33 -8.15 -5.16 -7.94
C GLN A 33 -8.49 -5.61 -9.38
N GLN A 34 -7.78 -6.61 -9.91
CA GLN A 34 -8.03 -7.09 -11.26
C GLN A 34 -9.42 -7.74 -11.40
N LEU A 35 -9.82 -8.54 -10.41
CA LEU A 35 -11.15 -9.16 -10.39
C LEU A 35 -12.27 -8.11 -10.29
N TRP A 36 -12.06 -7.06 -9.50
CA TRP A 36 -13.00 -5.96 -9.39
C TRP A 36 -13.17 -5.20 -10.71
N ARG A 37 -12.07 -4.88 -11.40
CA ARG A 37 -12.13 -4.26 -12.74
C ARG A 37 -12.92 -5.11 -13.71
N ARG A 38 -12.70 -6.43 -13.72
CA ARG A 38 -13.44 -7.37 -14.56
C ARG A 38 -14.95 -7.34 -14.26
N ARG A 39 -15.34 -7.35 -12.99
CA ARG A 39 -16.77 -7.27 -12.59
C ARG A 39 -17.46 -6.00 -13.08
N ARG A 40 -16.72 -4.91 -13.31
CA ARG A 40 -17.21 -3.65 -13.86
C ARG A 40 -17.08 -3.56 -15.39
N GLY A 41 -16.99 -4.69 -16.09
CA GLY A 41 -16.89 -4.73 -17.55
C GLY A 41 -15.50 -4.42 -18.10
N GLY A 42 -14.47 -4.38 -17.25
CA GLY A 42 -13.07 -4.21 -17.68
C GLY A 42 -12.46 -5.47 -18.30
N GLN A 43 -11.17 -5.37 -18.63
CA GLN A 43 -10.37 -6.45 -19.21
C GLN A 43 -10.28 -7.69 -18.30
N PRO A 44 -10.04 -8.90 -18.85
CA PRO A 44 -9.82 -10.10 -18.06
C PRO A 44 -8.56 -9.98 -17.18
N PRO A 45 -8.47 -10.71 -16.06
CA PRO A 45 -7.32 -10.67 -15.18
C PRO A 45 -6.03 -11.17 -15.88
N ASP A 46 -4.98 -10.36 -15.83
CA ASP A 46 -3.60 -10.72 -16.15
C ASP A 46 -2.93 -11.36 -14.93
N TRP A 47 -2.99 -12.69 -14.85
CA TRP A 47 -2.32 -13.44 -13.79
C TRP A 47 -0.78 -13.41 -13.90
N ALA A 48 -0.22 -13.12 -15.08
CA ALA A 48 1.22 -12.93 -15.21
C ALA A 48 1.67 -11.62 -14.55
N GLN A 49 0.85 -10.56 -14.59
CA GLN A 49 1.04 -9.36 -13.78
C GLN A 49 1.03 -9.70 -12.28
N THR A 50 0.03 -10.44 -11.80
CA THR A 50 -0.06 -10.82 -10.38
C THR A 50 1.15 -11.62 -9.93
N ARG A 51 1.66 -12.55 -10.75
CA ARG A 51 2.90 -13.29 -10.45
C ARG A 51 4.12 -12.36 -10.32
N ARG A 52 4.25 -11.36 -11.20
CA ARG A 52 5.34 -10.37 -11.15
C ARG A 52 5.24 -9.50 -9.89
N VAL A 53 4.03 -9.08 -9.54
CA VAL A 53 3.75 -8.36 -8.29
C VAL A 53 4.13 -9.22 -7.08
N ALA A 54 3.77 -10.50 -7.07
CA ALA A 54 4.12 -11.42 -5.99
C ALA A 54 5.64 -11.55 -5.82
N LEU A 55 6.35 -11.75 -6.93
CA LEU A 55 7.81 -11.84 -6.92
C LEU A 55 8.44 -10.55 -6.37
N LEU A 56 7.98 -9.39 -6.83
CA LEU A 56 8.51 -8.11 -6.40
C LEU A 56 8.19 -7.81 -4.93
N ALA A 57 6.99 -8.17 -4.47
CA ALA A 57 6.58 -7.99 -3.09
C ALA A 57 7.37 -8.89 -2.13
N LEU A 58 7.63 -10.14 -2.50
CA LEU A 58 8.38 -11.10 -1.70
C LEU A 58 9.89 -10.87 -1.73
N ALA A 59 10.46 -10.56 -2.90
CA ALA A 59 11.90 -10.41 -3.08
C ALA A 59 12.41 -9.05 -2.61
N PHE A 60 11.65 -7.98 -2.84
CA PHE A 60 12.10 -6.61 -2.55
C PHE A 60 11.22 -5.92 -1.51
N HIS A 61 9.94 -5.71 -1.80
CA HIS A 61 9.11 -4.74 -1.08
C HIS A 61 8.88 -5.12 0.40
N GLY A 62 8.60 -6.39 0.67
CA GLY A 62 8.45 -6.90 2.04
C GLY A 62 9.76 -6.82 2.83
N ASN A 63 10.90 -7.14 2.20
CA ASN A 63 12.22 -7.06 2.83
C ASN A 63 12.59 -5.61 3.14
N PHE A 64 12.43 -4.73 2.16
CA PHE A 64 12.63 -3.30 2.30
C PHE A 64 11.80 -2.76 3.47
N SER A 65 10.48 -3.00 3.48
CA SER A 65 9.59 -2.55 4.56
C SER A 65 10.02 -3.08 5.93
N TYR A 66 10.37 -4.36 6.04
CA TYR A 66 10.81 -4.96 7.30
C TYR A 66 12.10 -4.36 7.85
N LEU A 67 13.10 -4.18 7.00
CA LEU A 67 14.38 -3.59 7.39
C LEU A 67 14.24 -2.10 7.69
N TRP A 68 13.48 -1.37 6.86
CA TRP A 68 13.26 0.06 6.97
C TRP A 68 12.55 0.44 8.28
N LEU A 69 11.42 -0.22 8.60
CA LEU A 69 10.67 0.05 9.83
C LEU A 69 11.50 -0.25 11.08
N ARG A 70 12.38 -1.25 11.03
CA ARG A 70 13.33 -1.54 12.12
C ARG A 70 14.47 -0.53 12.20
N ALA A 71 14.96 -0.03 11.06
CA ALA A 71 15.97 1.02 11.04
C ALA A 71 15.43 2.31 11.67
N LEU A 72 14.20 2.71 11.33
CA LEU A 72 13.53 3.86 11.93
C LEU A 72 13.34 3.71 13.44
N GLU A 73 13.05 2.51 13.94
CA GLU A 73 12.98 2.26 15.38
C GLU A 73 14.32 2.35 16.10
N ARG A 74 15.41 1.94 15.44
CA ARG A 74 16.75 2.08 16.02
C ARG A 74 17.21 3.53 16.03
N ALA A 75 16.90 4.28 14.97
CA ALA A 75 17.30 5.69 14.84
C ALA A 75 16.48 6.62 15.76
N LEU A 76 15.19 6.35 15.93
CA LEU A 76 14.27 7.17 16.73
C LEU A 76 13.55 6.31 17.77
N PRO A 77 14.21 5.85 18.84
CA PRO A 77 13.61 4.88 19.75
C PRO A 77 12.37 5.42 20.50
N GLY A 78 11.42 4.53 20.78
CA GLY A 78 10.26 4.82 21.62
C GLY A 78 9.04 5.35 20.89
N ARG A 79 8.01 5.69 21.69
CA ARG A 79 6.66 6.07 21.23
C ARG A 79 6.26 7.51 21.59
N ARG A 80 7.22 8.34 22.01
CA ARG A 80 6.96 9.77 22.23
C ARG A 80 6.49 10.40 20.91
N LEU A 81 5.52 11.30 20.97
CA LEU A 81 4.90 11.88 19.77
C LEU A 81 5.94 12.48 18.82
N ALA A 82 6.92 13.22 19.33
CA ALA A 82 8.01 13.78 18.53
C ALA A 82 8.84 12.70 17.79
N ALA A 83 9.19 11.60 18.45
CA ALA A 83 9.92 10.50 17.83
C ALA A 83 9.07 9.81 16.75
N VAL A 84 7.78 9.61 17.00
CA VAL A 84 6.85 9.03 16.03
C VAL A 84 6.67 9.92 14.81
N LEU A 85 6.45 11.23 15.00
CA LEU A 85 6.33 12.18 13.90
C LEU A 85 7.62 12.24 13.08
N GLY A 86 8.78 12.19 13.73
CA GLY A 86 10.08 12.06 13.06
C GLY A 86 10.17 10.81 12.18
N LYS A 87 9.73 9.64 12.68
CA LYS A 87 9.69 8.40 11.89
C LYS A 87 8.78 8.52 10.68
N VAL A 88 7.58 9.07 10.87
CA VAL A 88 6.62 9.28 9.78
C VAL A 88 7.22 10.20 8.73
N LEU A 89 7.82 11.33 9.14
CA LEU A 89 8.46 12.25 8.21
C LEU A 89 9.58 11.58 7.41
N CYS A 90 10.49 10.87 8.07
CA CYS A 90 11.55 10.12 7.40
C CYS A 90 10.99 9.05 6.45
N ASP A 91 9.94 8.34 6.88
CA ASP A 91 9.28 7.35 6.05
C ASP A 91 8.66 7.98 4.79
N GLN A 92 7.99 9.12 4.91
CA GLN A 92 7.39 9.78 3.74
C GLN A 92 8.43 10.41 2.81
N VAL A 93 9.49 11.00 3.35
CA VAL A 93 10.52 11.70 2.55
C VAL A 93 11.53 10.75 1.91
N LEU A 94 11.81 9.60 2.54
CA LEU A 94 12.83 8.66 2.07
C LEU A 94 12.26 7.29 1.74
N GLY A 95 11.51 6.71 2.68
CA GLY A 95 10.97 5.35 2.55
C GLY A 95 9.98 5.21 1.39
N ALA A 96 8.97 6.08 1.35
CA ALA A 96 7.92 6.10 0.34
C ALA A 96 8.46 6.34 -1.08
N PRO A 97 9.30 7.35 -1.37
CA PRO A 97 9.84 7.52 -2.71
C PRO A 97 10.74 6.35 -3.12
N ALA A 98 11.57 5.81 -2.22
CA ALA A 98 12.38 4.63 -2.50
C ALA A 98 11.51 3.40 -2.83
N ALA A 99 10.43 3.18 -2.09
CA ALA A 99 9.48 2.10 -2.34
C ALA A 99 8.78 2.25 -3.69
N VAL A 100 8.23 3.44 -4.00
CA VAL A 100 7.54 3.70 -5.27
C VAL A 100 8.49 3.56 -6.46
N PHE A 101 9.72 4.08 -6.34
CA PHE A 101 10.75 3.94 -7.36
C PHE A 101 11.13 2.46 -7.59
N GLY A 102 11.39 1.73 -6.50
CA GLY A 102 11.72 0.31 -6.55
C GLY A 102 10.59 -0.54 -7.14
N PHE A 103 9.33 -0.21 -6.81
CA PHE A 103 8.17 -0.87 -7.39
C PHE A 103 8.10 -0.71 -8.91
N TYR A 104 8.10 0.53 -9.42
CA TYR A 104 7.95 0.77 -10.85
C TYR A 104 9.14 0.26 -11.65
N THR A 105 10.36 0.48 -11.16
CA THR A 105 11.58 -0.01 -11.82
C THR A 105 11.61 -1.55 -11.83
N GLY A 106 11.32 -2.19 -10.69
CA GLY A 106 11.27 -3.65 -10.58
C GLY A 106 10.20 -4.26 -11.48
N MET A 107 9.01 -3.65 -11.54
CA MET A 107 7.95 -4.08 -12.47
C MET A 107 8.39 -3.97 -13.93
N SER A 108 9.04 -2.87 -14.33
CA SER A 108 9.53 -2.71 -15.71
C SER A 108 10.60 -3.76 -16.07
N ILE A 109 11.49 -4.10 -15.13
CA ILE A 109 12.49 -5.17 -15.31
C ILE A 109 11.79 -6.52 -15.51
N LEU A 110 10.83 -6.85 -14.65
CA LEU A 110 10.06 -8.11 -14.75
C LEU A 110 9.16 -8.17 -15.99
N GLN A 111 8.79 -7.02 -16.54
CA GLN A 111 8.08 -6.87 -17.80
C GLN A 111 9.02 -6.86 -19.02
N LYS A 112 10.35 -6.88 -18.83
CA LYS A 112 11.37 -6.79 -19.88
C LYS A 112 11.18 -5.59 -20.81
N LYS A 113 10.83 -4.43 -20.23
CA LYS A 113 10.74 -3.17 -21.00
C LYS A 113 12.12 -2.69 -21.40
N GLU A 114 12.25 -2.11 -22.59
CA GLU A 114 13.49 -1.50 -23.07
C GLU A 114 13.91 -0.33 -22.16
N ASP A 115 12.96 0.53 -21.80
CA ASP A 115 13.17 1.62 -20.85
C ASP A 115 12.54 1.28 -19.50
N ILE A 116 13.39 0.83 -18.57
CA ILE A 116 12.98 0.42 -17.23
C ILE A 116 12.41 1.56 -16.37
N PHE A 117 12.75 2.81 -16.71
CA PHE A 117 12.36 4.00 -15.95
C PHE A 117 11.13 4.72 -16.54
N ALA A 118 10.67 4.33 -17.74
CA ALA A 118 9.54 4.98 -18.41
C ALA A 118 8.29 5.06 -17.53
N ASP A 119 7.90 3.95 -16.89
CA ASP A 119 6.75 3.90 -16.00
C ASP A 119 6.97 4.73 -14.73
N CYS A 120 8.18 4.70 -14.18
CA CYS A 120 8.53 5.50 -13.01
C CYS A 120 8.38 6.99 -13.33
N ARG A 121 9.00 7.49 -14.42
CA ARG A 121 8.89 8.91 -14.80
C ARG A 121 7.45 9.37 -15.01
N LYS A 122 6.61 8.50 -15.59
CA LYS A 122 5.19 8.80 -15.86
C LYS A 122 4.32 8.76 -14.60
N LYS A 123 4.51 7.77 -13.72
CA LYS A 123 3.54 7.43 -12.67
C LYS A 123 4.01 7.78 -11.26
N PHE A 124 5.30 8.04 -11.06
CA PHE A 124 5.90 8.25 -9.73
C PHE A 124 5.20 9.38 -8.98
N TRP A 125 5.14 10.57 -9.55
CA TRP A 125 4.58 11.74 -8.87
C TRP A 125 3.10 11.58 -8.53
N ASN A 126 2.32 11.00 -9.44
CA ASN A 126 0.91 10.73 -9.17
C ASN A 126 0.72 9.74 -8.02
N THR A 127 1.50 8.66 -8.03
CA THR A 127 1.45 7.61 -6.99
C THR A 127 1.94 8.15 -5.65
N TYR A 128 3.04 8.90 -5.65
CA TYR A 128 3.63 9.49 -4.46
C TYR A 128 2.69 10.51 -3.81
N LYS A 129 2.15 11.47 -4.58
CA LYS A 129 1.20 12.48 -4.06
C LYS A 129 -0.07 11.85 -3.52
N THR A 130 -0.64 10.88 -4.23
CA THR A 130 -1.80 10.12 -3.75
C THR A 130 -1.44 9.37 -2.46
N GLY A 131 -0.25 8.78 -2.42
CA GLY A 131 0.27 8.08 -1.24
C GLY A 131 0.42 8.98 -0.02
N LEU A 132 0.86 10.23 -0.18
CA LEU A 132 0.99 11.20 0.91
C LEU A 132 -0.35 11.55 1.59
N MET A 133 -1.49 11.25 0.96
CA MET A 133 -2.80 11.45 1.59
C MET A 133 -3.21 10.27 2.49
N TYR A 134 -2.54 9.12 2.39
CA TYR A 134 -2.93 7.87 3.04
C TYR A 134 -1.85 7.33 3.97
N TRP A 135 -0.63 7.18 3.45
CA TRP A 135 0.47 6.54 4.15
C TRP A 135 0.94 7.25 5.43
N PRO A 136 0.92 8.59 5.57
CA PRO A 136 1.31 9.22 6.82
C PRO A 136 0.41 8.79 8.00
N PHE A 137 -0.91 8.68 7.76
CA PHE A 137 -1.87 8.26 8.79
C PHE A 137 -1.72 6.77 9.13
N VAL A 138 -1.50 5.93 8.11
CA VAL A 138 -1.19 4.51 8.31
C VAL A 138 0.09 4.34 9.12
N GLN A 139 1.14 5.09 8.82
CA GLN A 139 2.41 4.94 9.53
C GLN A 139 2.37 5.53 10.92
N LEU A 140 1.64 6.62 11.14
CA LEU A 140 1.38 7.17 12.46
C LEU A 140 0.73 6.11 13.37
N SER A 141 -0.35 5.47 12.92
CA SER A 141 -1.01 4.39 13.67
C SER A 141 -0.10 3.16 13.84
N ASN A 142 0.69 2.80 12.82
CA ASN A 142 1.66 1.72 12.89
C ASN A 142 2.71 1.93 14.01
N PHE A 143 3.30 3.12 14.08
CA PHE A 143 4.34 3.41 15.06
C PHE A 143 3.80 3.55 16.49
N LEU A 144 2.58 4.08 16.66
CA LEU A 144 1.92 4.25 17.96
C LEU A 144 1.39 2.93 18.53
N LEU A 145 0.67 2.16 17.72
CA LEU A 145 -0.16 1.05 18.19
C LEU A 145 0.50 -0.30 18.00
N VAL A 146 1.18 -0.50 16.86
CA VAL A 146 1.62 -1.82 16.44
C VAL A 146 2.98 -2.18 17.07
N PRO A 147 3.15 -3.40 17.62
CA PRO A 147 4.44 -3.89 18.07
C PRO A 147 5.46 -3.99 16.92
N VAL A 148 6.73 -3.71 17.21
CA VAL A 148 7.83 -3.68 16.22
C VAL A 148 7.86 -4.92 15.31
N HIS A 149 7.58 -6.10 15.86
CA HIS A 149 7.65 -7.38 15.13
C HIS A 149 6.44 -7.65 14.21
N LEU A 150 5.39 -6.82 14.21
CA LEU A 150 4.20 -6.97 13.36
C LEU A 150 3.99 -5.80 12.39
N ARG A 151 4.85 -4.77 12.45
CA ARG A 151 4.62 -3.53 11.70
C ARG A 151 4.60 -3.70 10.18
N THR A 152 5.42 -4.61 9.66
CA THR A 152 5.43 -4.92 8.22
C THR A 152 4.16 -5.66 7.82
N ALA A 153 3.71 -6.65 8.59
CA ALA A 153 2.44 -7.31 8.36
C ALA A 153 1.27 -6.32 8.37
N TYR A 154 1.27 -5.37 9.31
CA TYR A 154 0.29 -4.29 9.36
C TYR A 154 0.34 -3.40 8.11
N SER A 155 1.53 -2.97 7.67
CA SER A 155 1.69 -2.23 6.42
C SER A 155 1.18 -3.01 5.20
N GLY A 156 1.35 -4.33 5.18
CA GLY A 156 0.80 -5.19 4.13
C GLY A 156 -0.73 -5.21 4.11
N LEU A 157 -1.36 -5.26 5.29
CA LEU A 157 -2.82 -5.20 5.44
C LEU A 157 -3.38 -3.86 4.94
N CYS A 158 -2.77 -2.75 5.35
CA CYS A 158 -3.12 -1.43 4.84
C CYS A 158 -2.85 -1.32 3.33
N GLY A 159 -1.79 -1.96 2.83
CA GLY A 159 -1.49 -2.05 1.39
C GLY A 159 -2.60 -2.75 0.58
N PHE A 160 -3.24 -3.79 1.14
CA PHE A 160 -4.40 -4.42 0.54
C PHE A 160 -5.60 -3.45 0.43
N VAL A 161 -5.86 -2.68 1.49
CA VAL A 161 -6.89 -1.64 1.49
C VAL A 161 -6.57 -0.54 0.46
N TRP A 162 -5.31 -0.14 0.38
CA TRP A 162 -4.81 0.81 -0.60
C TRP A 162 -5.03 0.36 -2.04
N ALA A 163 -4.83 -0.93 -2.36
CA ALA A 163 -5.12 -1.47 -3.68
C ALA A 163 -6.60 -1.28 -4.08
N THR A 164 -7.50 -1.41 -3.10
CA THR A 164 -8.93 -1.13 -3.29
C THR A 164 -9.18 0.36 -3.55
N PHE A 165 -8.49 1.25 -2.83
CA PHE A 165 -8.60 2.70 -3.02
C PHE A 165 -8.08 3.18 -4.39
N LEU A 166 -6.97 2.62 -4.87
CA LEU A 166 -6.46 2.92 -6.21
C LEU A 166 -7.42 2.51 -7.33
N CYS A 167 -8.23 1.46 -7.13
CA CYS A 167 -9.29 1.10 -8.09
C CYS A 167 -10.30 2.24 -8.27
N PHE A 168 -10.66 2.92 -7.17
CA PHE A 168 -11.60 4.04 -7.18
C PHE A 168 -10.97 5.28 -7.82
N SER A 169 -9.73 5.59 -7.43
CA SER A 169 -8.98 6.73 -7.98
C SER A 169 -8.76 6.63 -9.49
N GLN A 170 -8.34 5.46 -10.01
CA GLN A 170 -8.10 5.28 -11.45
C GLN A 170 -9.37 5.38 -12.32
N GLN A 171 -10.56 5.20 -11.73
CA GLN A 171 -11.83 5.41 -12.44
C GLN A 171 -12.17 6.88 -12.66
N SER A 172 -11.56 7.77 -11.88
CA SER A 172 -12.08 9.12 -11.76
C SER A 172 -11.33 10.16 -12.60
N GLY A 173 -10.26 9.77 -13.31
CA GLY A 173 -9.53 10.58 -14.29
C GLY A 173 -8.78 11.82 -13.75
N ASP A 174 -9.25 12.38 -12.65
CA ASP A 174 -8.75 13.58 -11.98
C ASP A 174 -8.18 13.22 -10.61
N GLY A 175 -7.30 14.06 -10.08
CA GLY A 175 -6.63 13.84 -8.79
C GLY A 175 -7.61 13.40 -7.70
N THR A 176 -7.28 12.27 -7.06
CA THR A 176 -8.05 11.52 -6.06
C THR A 176 -8.86 12.35 -5.05
N ALA A 177 -8.34 13.49 -4.61
CA ALA A 177 -9.03 14.42 -3.73
C ALA A 177 -10.30 15.01 -4.37
N LYS A 178 -10.19 15.46 -5.63
CA LYS A 178 -11.30 16.06 -6.38
C LYS A 178 -12.37 15.02 -6.70
N SER A 179 -11.97 13.80 -7.01
CA SER A 179 -12.90 12.71 -7.33
C SER A 179 -13.66 12.18 -6.12
N ALA A 180 -12.99 12.00 -4.99
CA ALA A 180 -13.66 11.64 -3.74
C ALA A 180 -14.62 12.75 -3.30
N LEU A 181 -14.23 14.01 -3.47
CA LEU A 181 -15.05 15.17 -3.13
C LEU A 181 -16.25 15.32 -4.07
N MET A 182 -16.08 15.08 -5.38
CA MET A 182 -17.17 15.06 -6.35
C MET A 182 -18.13 13.89 -6.14
N TRP A 183 -17.64 12.72 -5.72
CA TRP A 183 -18.51 11.59 -5.37
C TRP A 183 -19.35 11.90 -4.13
N LEU A 184 -18.74 12.46 -3.07
CA LEU A 184 -19.45 12.90 -1.88
C LEU A 184 -20.46 14.03 -2.18
N GLN A 185 -20.11 14.97 -3.05
CA GLN A 185 -21.02 16.02 -3.50
C GLN A 185 -22.19 15.46 -4.30
N ARG A 186 -21.96 14.48 -5.17
CA ARG A 186 -23.00 13.82 -5.96
C ARG A 186 -23.95 13.00 -5.09
N GLU A 187 -23.43 12.28 -4.09
CA GLU A 187 -24.26 11.52 -3.16
C GLU A 187 -25.12 12.45 -2.29
N LYS A 188 -24.57 13.61 -1.89
CA LYS A 188 -25.32 14.64 -1.17
C LYS A 188 -26.44 15.27 -2.01
N LEU A 189 -26.16 15.60 -3.28
CA LEU A 189 -27.16 16.14 -4.21
C LEU A 189 -28.33 15.16 -4.44
N ASN A 190 -28.02 13.87 -4.63
CA ASN A 190 -29.05 12.85 -4.81
C ASN A 190 -29.92 12.69 -3.55
N ALA A 191 -29.33 12.78 -2.36
CA ALA A 191 -30.08 12.72 -1.10
C ALA A 191 -30.98 13.96 -0.89
N ASP A 192 -30.53 15.13 -1.35
CA ASP A 192 -31.30 16.37 -1.27
C ASP A 192 -32.48 16.36 -2.28
N GLU A 193 -32.29 15.84 -3.51
CA GLU A 193 -33.37 15.65 -4.50
C GLU A 193 -34.45 14.68 -3.99
N GLU A 194 -34.06 13.54 -3.41
CA GLU A 194 -34.98 12.54 -2.86
C GLU A 194 -35.75 13.04 -1.62
N SER A 195 -35.25 14.11 -0.97
CA SER A 195 -35.93 14.80 0.13
C SER A 195 -36.89 15.90 -0.33
N SER A 196 -36.72 16.42 -1.56
CA SER A 196 -37.56 17.47 -2.13
C SER A 196 -38.74 16.91 -2.94
N GLU A 197 -38.70 15.64 -3.32
CA GLU A 197 -39.82 14.91 -3.96
C GLU A 197 -40.78 14.23 -2.96
N LYS A 198 -40.57 14.39 -1.64
CA LYS A 198 -41.46 13.92 -0.58
C LYS A 198 -42.12 15.10 0.14
#